data_AF-A9BBZ0-F1
#
_entry.id   AF-A9BBZ0-F1
#
_cell.length_a   1.000
_cell.length_b   1.000
_cell.length_c   1.000
_cell.angle_alpha   90.00
_cell.angle_beta   90.00
_cell.angle_gamma   90.00
#
_symmetry.space_group_name_H-M   'P 1'
#
loop_
_entity.id
_entity.type
_entity.pdbx_description
1 polymer ?
#
loop_
_entity_poly.entity_id
_entity_poly.type
_entity_poly.pdbx_seq_one_letter_code
_entity_poly.pdbx_strand_id
1 'polypeptide(L)'
;MYIHQLSLTNQIIRSALKRFDSKTVTSSVLLLVNGDEDKADQLAEWFRKVAESCKRGEHMTSDIAMMRMWQIGNADIKGIDEDGEPIFVLTYSGSEIVKEVPKDKVFHALLLDKEAKSA
;
A
#
# COMPACT_ATOMS: atom_id res chain seq x y z
N MET A 1 7.43 -15.22 -2.16
CA MET A 1 6.09 -15.13 -1.56
C MET A 1 5.04 -15.29 -2.65
N TYR A 2 4.05 -16.18 -2.46
CA TYR A 2 2.93 -16.33 -3.41
C TYR A 2 2.00 -15.10 -3.36
N ILE A 3 1.35 -14.73 -4.47
CA ILE A 3 0.48 -13.53 -4.57
C ILE A 3 -0.60 -13.51 -3.46
N HIS A 4 -1.18 -14.67 -3.12
CA HIS A 4 -2.16 -14.76 -2.02
C HIS A 4 -1.55 -14.48 -0.64
N GLN A 5 -0.32 -14.95 -0.38
CA GLN A 5 0.38 -14.66 0.87
C GLN A 5 0.76 -13.18 0.95
N LEU A 6 1.20 -12.59 -0.16
CA LEU A 6 1.49 -11.16 -0.27
C LEU A 6 0.28 -10.31 0.13
N SER A 7 -0.88 -10.61 -0.47
CA SER A 7 -2.09 -9.83 -0.22
C SER A 7 -2.60 -9.99 1.21
N LEU A 8 -2.50 -11.20 1.77
CA LEU A 8 -2.83 -11.46 3.16
C LEU A 8 -1.91 -10.69 4.12
N THR A 9 -0.59 -10.73 3.90
CA THR A 9 0.38 -10.00 4.73
C THR A 9 0.11 -8.50 4.69
N ASN A 10 -0.12 -7.92 3.51
CA ASN A 10 -0.50 -6.52 3.36
C ASN A 10 -1.80 -6.19 4.08
N GLN A 11 -2.82 -7.05 4.00
CA GLN A 11 -4.09 -6.88 4.71
C GLN A 11 -3.91 -6.90 6.23
N ILE A 12 -3.04 -7.77 6.74
CA ILE A 12 -2.71 -7.84 8.16
C ILE A 12 -2.04 -6.53 8.60
N ILE A 13 -1.05 -6.04 7.85
CA ILE A 13 -0.37 -4.76 8.14
C ILE A 13 -1.39 -3.61 8.19
N ARG A 14 -2.24 -3.50 7.15
CA ARG A 14 -3.31 -2.47 7.09
C ARG A 14 -4.25 -2.54 8.30
N SER A 15 -4.66 -3.74 8.69
CA SER A 15 -5.58 -3.96 9.80
C SER A 15 -4.92 -3.63 11.15
N ALA A 16 -3.65 -3.99 11.32
CA ALA A 16 -2.87 -3.70 12.51
C ALA A 16 -2.62 -2.20 12.68
N LEU A 17 -2.28 -1.48 11.60
CA LEU A 17 -2.15 -0.01 11.61
C LEU A 17 -3.45 0.68 12.05
N LYS A 18 -4.61 0.25 11.54
CA LYS A 18 -5.92 0.79 11.96
C LYS A 18 -6.23 0.57 13.45
N ARG A 19 -5.64 -0.47 14.05
CA ARG A 19 -5.81 -0.84 15.46
C ARG A 19 -4.69 -0.32 16.37
N PHE A 20 -3.73 0.42 15.82
CA PHE A 20 -2.51 0.83 16.53
C PHE A 20 -1.74 -0.35 17.15
N ASP A 21 -1.79 -1.53 16.53
CA ASP A 21 -1.08 -2.74 16.97
C ASP A 21 0.34 -2.78 16.40
N SER A 22 1.26 -2.13 17.10
CA SER A 22 2.66 -2.02 16.68
C SER A 22 3.35 -3.37 16.55
N LYS A 23 3.04 -4.33 17.43
CA LYS A 23 3.69 -5.65 17.42
C LYS A 23 3.35 -6.42 16.15
N THR A 24 2.08 -6.44 15.75
CA THR A 24 1.63 -7.11 14.53
C THR A 24 2.15 -6.39 13.28
N VAL A 25 2.25 -5.05 13.32
CA VAL A 25 2.89 -4.29 12.22
C VAL A 25 4.34 -4.72 12.05
N THR A 26 5.15 -4.67 13.11
CA THR A 26 6.58 -5.02 13.04
C THR A 26 6.79 -6.44 12.54
N SER A 27 6.07 -7.43 13.09
CA SER A 27 6.23 -8.83 12.67
C SER A 27 5.79 -9.07 11.23
N SER A 28 4.70 -8.43 10.78
CA SER A 28 4.20 -8.59 9.42
C SER A 28 5.05 -7.85 8.39
N VAL A 29 5.61 -6.69 8.75
CA VAL A 29 6.58 -5.96 7.91
C VAL A 29 7.85 -6.77 7.72
N LEU A 30 8.42 -7.35 8.79
CA LEU A 30 9.58 -8.24 8.68
C LEU A 30 9.31 -9.41 7.73
N LEU A 31 8.13 -10.06 7.85
CA LEU A 31 7.74 -11.12 6.91
C LEU A 31 7.65 -10.62 5.46
N LEU A 32 7.11 -9.42 5.25
CA LEU A 32 6.99 -8.80 3.92
C LEU A 32 8.35 -8.60 3.25
N VAL A 33 9.38 -8.22 4.02
CA VAL A 33 10.75 -8.02 3.54
C VAL A 33 11.66 -9.24 3.76
N ASN A 34 11.09 -10.43 3.97
CA ASN A 34 11.79 -11.70 4.15
C ASN A 34 12.80 -11.72 5.33
N GLY A 35 12.51 -11.00 6.40
CA GLY A 35 13.33 -10.95 7.62
C GLY A 35 14.50 -9.97 7.56
N ASP A 36 14.61 -9.18 6.49
CA ASP A 36 15.60 -8.11 6.36
C ASP A 36 15.23 -6.92 7.27
N GLU A 37 15.96 -6.76 8.37
CA GLU A 37 15.67 -5.71 9.37
C GLU A 37 15.91 -4.30 8.81
N ASP A 38 16.93 -4.11 7.98
CA ASP A 38 17.24 -2.80 7.37
C ASP A 38 16.11 -2.36 6.44
N LYS A 39 15.61 -3.28 5.61
CA LYS A 39 14.45 -2.99 4.74
C LYS A 39 13.15 -2.78 5.53
N ALA A 40 12.99 -3.47 6.65
CA ALA A 40 11.83 -3.26 7.53
C ALA A 40 11.85 -1.85 8.12
N ASP A 41 13.02 -1.37 8.56
CA ASP A 41 13.21 -0.02 9.08
C ASP A 41 13.01 1.05 7.99
N GLN A 42 13.52 0.81 6.77
CA GLN A 42 13.27 1.68 5.62
C GLN A 42 11.77 1.81 5.31
N LEU A 43 11.05 0.68 5.27
CA LEU A 43 9.61 0.69 5.03
C LEU A 43 8.85 1.41 6.16
N ALA A 44 9.26 1.19 7.41
CA ALA A 44 8.67 1.88 8.56
C ALA A 44 8.91 3.39 8.51
N GLU A 45 10.09 3.83 8.07
CA GLU A 45 10.41 5.24 7.86
C GLU A 45 9.58 5.85 6.73
N TRP A 46 9.40 5.13 5.61
CA TRP A 46 8.50 5.57 4.54
C TRP A 46 7.07 5.77 5.05
N PHE A 47 6.52 4.81 5.83
CA PHE A 47 5.20 4.96 6.45
C PHE A 47 5.09 6.24 7.30
N ARG A 48 6.12 6.56 8.10
CA ARG A 48 6.14 7.77 8.94
C ARG A 48 6.16 9.04 8.10
N LYS A 49 7.04 9.11 7.09
CA LYS A 49 7.17 10.27 6.20
C LYS A 49 5.85 10.57 5.49
N VAL A 50 5.21 9.56 4.92
CA VAL A 50 3.92 9.74 4.23
C VAL A 50 2.81 10.14 5.19
N ALA A 51 2.76 9.54 6.39
CA ALA A 51 1.79 9.95 7.42
C ALA A 51 1.97 11.41 7.85
N GLU A 52 3.21 11.88 7.93
CA GLU A 52 3.52 13.27 8.25
C GLU A 52 3.11 14.22 7.12
N SER A 53 3.43 13.92 5.86
CA SER A 53 2.97 14.70 4.69
C SER A 53 1.44 14.81 4.64
N CYS A 54 0.73 13.70 4.91
CA CYS A 54 -0.73 13.71 5.03
C CYS A 54 -1.22 14.65 6.15
N LYS A 55 -0.58 14.62 7.32
CA LYS A 55 -0.94 15.48 8.47
C LYS A 55 -0.73 16.97 8.17
N ARG A 56 0.32 17.31 7.42
CA ARG A 56 0.65 18.69 7.03
C ARG A 56 -0.27 19.24 5.95
N GLY A 57 -1.11 18.41 5.32
CA GLY A 57 -2.00 18.82 4.25
C GLY A 57 -1.24 19.18 2.96
N GLU A 58 -0.11 18.53 2.71
CA GLU A 58 0.66 18.72 1.47
C GLU A 58 -0.16 18.30 0.24
N HIS A 59 0.18 18.86 -0.93
CA HIS A 59 -0.43 18.44 -2.20
C HIS A 59 -0.22 16.95 -2.44
N MET A 60 -1.14 16.32 -3.19
CA MET A 60 -1.08 14.91 -3.55
C MET A 60 0.24 14.58 -4.27
N THR A 61 1.16 13.94 -3.57
CA THR A 61 2.40 13.38 -4.13
C THR A 61 2.18 11.95 -4.59
N SER A 62 3.14 11.40 -5.35
CA SER A 62 3.12 9.98 -5.74
C SER A 62 3.03 9.06 -4.52
N ASP A 63 3.79 9.35 -3.45
CA ASP A 63 3.75 8.54 -2.23
C ASP A 63 2.38 8.55 -1.55
N ILE A 64 1.75 9.73 -1.44
CA ILE A 64 0.40 9.86 -0.87
C ILE A 64 -0.60 9.07 -1.73
N ALA A 65 -0.48 9.16 -3.05
CA ALA A 65 -1.31 8.41 -3.98
C ALA A 65 -1.12 6.89 -3.83
N MET A 66 0.11 6.40 -3.80
CA MET A 66 0.42 4.97 -3.66
C MET A 66 -0.02 4.44 -2.29
N MET A 67 0.23 5.19 -1.21
CA MET A 67 -0.29 4.89 0.12
C MET A 67 -1.82 4.77 0.10
N ARG A 68 -2.51 5.67 -0.59
CA ARG A 68 -3.96 5.62 -0.69
C ARG A 68 -4.45 4.38 -1.42
N MET A 69 -3.88 4.07 -2.59
CA MET A 69 -4.20 2.85 -3.35
C MET A 69 -3.96 1.59 -2.52
N TRP A 70 -2.86 1.57 -1.76
CA TRP A 70 -2.54 0.48 -0.85
C TRP A 70 -3.54 0.34 0.28
N GLN A 71 -3.89 1.44 0.94
CA GLN A 71 -4.85 1.45 2.07
C GLN A 71 -6.23 0.90 1.70
N ILE A 72 -6.69 1.17 0.47
CA ILE A 72 -7.98 0.69 -0.04
C ILE A 72 -7.89 -0.69 -0.71
N GLY A 73 -6.69 -1.26 -0.84
CA GLY A 73 -6.48 -2.62 -1.36
C GLY A 73 -6.41 -2.73 -2.89
N ASN A 74 -6.19 -1.62 -3.59
CA ASN A 74 -5.95 -1.62 -5.04
C ASN A 74 -4.48 -1.90 -5.37
N ALA A 75 -3.58 -1.70 -4.42
CA ALA A 75 -2.17 -2.08 -4.50
C ALA A 75 -1.70 -2.83 -3.24
N ASP A 76 -0.71 -3.68 -3.40
CA ASP A 76 0.04 -4.33 -2.32
C ASP A 76 1.52 -3.93 -2.42
N ILE A 77 2.18 -3.79 -1.27
CA ILE A 77 3.63 -3.58 -1.19
C ILE A 77 4.30 -4.94 -1.24
N LYS A 78 5.15 -5.17 -2.24
CA LYS A 78 5.88 -6.42 -2.47
C LYS A 78 7.18 -6.49 -1.67
N GLY A 79 7.78 -5.34 -1.37
CA GLY A 79 9.06 -5.23 -0.68
C GLY A 79 9.66 -3.82 -0.86
N ILE A 80 10.96 -3.71 -0.62
CA ILE A 80 11.75 -2.50 -0.79
C ILE A 80 12.86 -2.78 -1.83
N ASP A 81 13.07 -1.83 -2.74
CA ASP A 81 14.15 -1.90 -3.74
C ASP A 81 15.53 -1.55 -3.15
N GLU A 82 16.53 -1.32 -4.01
CA GLU A 82 17.90 -1.02 -3.59
C GLU A 82 18.07 0.42 -3.10
N ASP A 83 17.20 1.33 -3.55
CA ASP A 83 17.21 2.75 -3.21
C ASP A 83 16.40 3.06 -1.93
N GLY A 84 15.74 2.04 -1.37
CA GLY A 84 14.93 2.17 -0.17
C GLY A 84 13.48 2.55 -0.45
N GLU A 85 13.02 2.45 -1.70
CA GLU A 85 11.66 2.78 -2.09
C GLU A 85 10.74 1.53 -2.06
N PRO A 86 9.48 1.67 -1.60
CA PRO A 86 8.54 0.56 -1.63
C PRO A 86 8.13 0.18 -3.05
N ILE A 87 8.22 -1.12 -3.35
CA ILE A 87 7.76 -1.68 -4.62
C ILE A 87 6.28 -2.02 -4.51
N PHE A 88 5.43 -1.36 -5.28
CA PHE A 88 4.01 -1.64 -5.35
C PHE A 88 3.64 -2.54 -6.52
N VAL A 89 2.64 -3.39 -6.30
CA VAL A 89 2.00 -4.20 -7.34
C VAL A 89 0.49 -4.05 -7.25
N LEU A 90 -0.19 -4.09 -8.39
CA LEU A 90 -1.66 -4.09 -8.40
C LEU A 90 -2.19 -5.38 -7.79
N THR A 91 -3.25 -5.27 -7.00
CA THR A 91 -4.03 -6.42 -6.59
C THR A 91 -4.89 -6.93 -7.74
N TYR A 92 -5.58 -8.06 -7.56
CA TYR A 92 -6.61 -8.49 -8.51
C TYR A 92 -7.64 -7.37 -8.74
N SER A 93 -8.17 -6.78 -7.66
CA SER A 93 -9.14 -5.68 -7.72
C SER A 93 -8.59 -4.46 -8.47
N GLY A 94 -7.34 -4.05 -8.16
CA GLY A 94 -6.70 -2.95 -8.88
C GLY A 94 -6.50 -3.24 -10.36
N SER A 95 -6.21 -4.50 -10.71
CA SER A 95 -6.04 -4.93 -12.10
C SER A 95 -7.36 -4.91 -12.88
N GLU A 96 -8.48 -5.29 -12.26
CA GLU A 96 -9.81 -5.22 -12.90
C GLU A 96 -10.20 -3.77 -13.19
N ILE A 97 -9.95 -2.84 -12.27
CA ILE A 97 -10.16 -1.39 -12.49
C ILE A 97 -9.40 -0.91 -13.73
N VAL A 98 -8.13 -1.30 -13.88
CA VAL A 98 -7.32 -0.90 -15.05
C VAL A 98 -7.88 -1.43 -16.37
N LYS A 99 -8.52 -2.61 -16.36
CA LYS A 99 -9.11 -3.21 -17.57
C LYS A 99 -10.43 -2.56 -17.97
N GLU A 100 -11.25 -2.18 -16.98
CA GLU A 100 -12.62 -1.73 -17.20
C GLU A 100 -12.75 -0.22 -17.37
N VAL A 101 -11.81 0.56 -16.82
CA VAL A 101 -11.88 2.02 -16.78
C VAL A 101 -11.13 2.65 -17.96
N PRO A 102 -11.67 3.72 -18.60
CA PRO A 102 -10.95 4.50 -19.59
C PRO A 102 -9.60 5.01 -19.08
N LYS A 103 -8.56 4.95 -19.92
CA LYS A 103 -7.16 5.25 -19.55
C LYS A 103 -6.98 6.60 -18.83
N ASP A 104 -7.72 7.62 -19.25
CA ASP A 104 -7.71 8.97 -18.69
C ASP A 104 -8.30 9.05 -17.26
N LYS A 105 -9.06 8.04 -16.83
CA LYS A 105 -9.73 7.96 -15.52
C LYS A 105 -9.13 6.90 -14.59
N VAL A 106 -8.22 6.06 -15.06
CA VAL A 106 -7.65 4.93 -14.30
C VAL A 106 -7.06 5.39 -12.97
N PHE A 107 -6.24 6.45 -12.96
CA PHE A 107 -5.60 6.90 -11.72
C PHE A 107 -6.61 7.39 -10.68
N HIS A 108 -7.67 8.08 -11.13
CA HIS A 108 -8.75 8.52 -10.25
C HIS A 108 -9.53 7.32 -9.68
N ALA A 109 -9.85 6.33 -10.51
CA ALA A 109 -10.54 5.11 -10.08
C ALA A 109 -9.70 4.22 -9.15
N LEU A 110 -8.38 4.21 -9.32
CA LEU A 110 -7.48 3.49 -8.42
C LEU A 110 -7.30 4.18 -7.06
N LEU A 111 -7.47 5.50 -6.98
CA LEU A 111 -7.28 6.29 -5.75
C LEU A 111 -8.54 6.44 -4.91
N LEU A 112 -9.66 6.62 -5.60
CA LEU A 112 -10.95 6.73 -4.98
C LEU A 112 -11.60 5.36 -5.14
N ASP A 113 -11.71 4.65 -4.02
CA ASP A 113 -12.62 3.52 -3.90
C ASP A 113 -14.03 4.04 -4.24
N LYS A 114 -14.39 3.98 -5.53
CA LYS A 114 -15.60 4.61 -6.05
C LYS A 114 -16.42 3.59 -6.83
N GLU A 115 -17.68 3.47 -6.40
CA GLU A 115 -18.82 3.52 -7.32
C GLU A 115 -18.96 2.37 -8.32
N ALA A 116 -18.59 1.14 -7.94
CA ALA A 116 -19.06 -0.09 -8.61
C ALA A 116 -20.08 -0.90 -7.78
N LYS A 117 -20.46 -0.43 -6.57
CA LYS A 117 -21.48 -1.06 -5.71
C LYS A 117 -22.79 -0.29 -5.61
N SER A 118 -23.02 0.72 -6.44
CA SER A 118 -24.29 1.47 -6.46
C SER A 118 -24.57 2.02 -7.85
N ALA A 119 -25.03 1.14 -8.74
CA ALA A 119 -25.85 1.44 -9.91
C ALA A 119 -26.73 0.22 -10.19
#